data_AF-A0A9R0DUP5-F1
#
_entry.id   AF-A0A9R0DUP5-F1
#
_cell.length_a   1.000
_cell.length_b   1.000
_cell.length_c   1.000
_cell.angle_alpha   90.00
_cell.angle_beta   90.00
_cell.angle_gamma   90.00
#
_symmetry.space_group_name_H-M   'P 1'
#
loop_
_entity.id
_entity.type
_entity.pdbx_description
1 polymer ?
#
loop_
_entity_poly.entity_id
_entity_poly.type
_entity_poly.pdbx_seq_one_letter_code
_entity_poly.pdbx_strand_id
1 'polypeptide(L)'
;MILTRRRSMLRSASVELRVACRPRGMSRAARSARPASALQPQCAVYPRAPRNERVLEHCVGTKERECLAHELTMLTRNPDTIPIVLSPDTPSYGDCCSQMMPFDHQLVAAYFHRASPATITQAIELATACQPSWERTSVDERCGVLERATDLLAGVFRQRVIAAAMIGQGMTAIQAELNVCQLIDYLRFGCYFMRELTRNKSLIDGGDDAINHNQYHGLEGFWAAITPYNSLAYAAQLAIMPTIIGNCVVWKPSDHSVLACYRVFECLQCAGLPPGVINFVPADEKCFLEAVCSNTDLAGISFGGTTRTLEHIWRTVGAHIDKYLRFPRIVGTGSGKNFHVVHSSANLANAVACTARAAFEMAGQKSSSCSRVFVAQSVLDRFTQCLAQVAQSLVVCHPLDYRCFMSALASQDAYDKVYGFLERACRDSAVRLVCGGRTDRGVGYFVEPTVYVVPEPTHELMCEELRGPVLAVCGFPDDDREALVWAVAQTQYAITGSIFARSSGCAGHALGAVGGGRAARVLGRALPQRALLRGHARPAGRRRHAQVRRRRGQGGVHVVPAAVRDGALHPRGAARVHGRHVLVHGRDAARGRAQVTLGHSLCCSVKSHEGNKTLATMFSKYFIAI
;
A
#
# COMPACT_ATOMS: atom_id res chain seq x y z
N MET A 1 -6.82 34.37 -54.17
CA MET A 1 -7.82 33.86 -55.16
C MET A 1 -7.31 32.53 -55.73
N ILE A 2 -8.23 31.63 -56.12
CA ILE A 2 -8.17 30.73 -57.32
C ILE A 2 -6.82 29.99 -57.52
N LEU A 3 -6.70 28.71 -57.10
CA LEU A 3 -6.90 27.47 -57.91
C LEU A 3 -5.77 27.21 -58.94
N THR A 4 -5.35 25.96 -59.25
CA THR A 4 -6.18 24.75 -59.40
C THR A 4 -5.47 23.43 -59.04
N ARG A 5 -6.30 22.44 -58.68
CA ARG A 5 -6.01 21.03 -58.35
C ARG A 5 -5.13 20.28 -59.37
N ARG A 6 -4.35 19.31 -58.87
CA ARG A 6 -4.48 17.89 -59.29
C ARG A 6 -4.52 16.98 -58.05
N ARG A 7 -5.02 15.75 -58.20
CA ARG A 7 -5.34 14.78 -57.13
C ARG A 7 -4.86 13.39 -57.54
N SER A 8 -4.79 12.49 -56.54
CA SER A 8 -4.65 11.02 -56.68
C SER A 8 -3.23 10.54 -57.07
N MET A 9 -2.72 9.40 -56.60
CA MET A 9 -3.23 8.42 -55.63
C MET A 9 -2.11 7.99 -54.65
N LEU A 10 -2.46 7.70 -53.39
CA LEU A 10 -2.08 6.46 -52.69
C LEU A 10 -2.70 6.41 -51.27
N ARG A 11 -3.67 5.51 -51.12
CA ARG A 11 -4.13 4.89 -49.86
C ARG A 11 -3.54 3.46 -49.87
N SER A 12 -3.42 2.69 -48.79
CA SER A 12 -3.87 2.80 -47.39
C SER A 12 -3.24 1.67 -46.56
N ALA A 13 -3.06 1.85 -45.25
CA ALA A 13 -3.07 0.76 -44.27
C ALA A 13 -3.39 1.30 -42.86
N SER A 14 -4.67 1.24 -42.46
CA SER A 14 -5.10 1.60 -41.10
C SER A 14 -6.20 0.63 -40.67
N VAL A 15 -5.96 -0.13 -39.60
CA VAL A 15 -6.83 -1.24 -39.18
C VAL A 15 -7.81 -0.74 -38.11
N GLU A 16 -9.00 -0.32 -38.52
CA GLU A 16 -10.11 -0.10 -37.60
C GLU A 16 -10.86 -1.42 -37.31
N LEU A 17 -10.82 -1.86 -36.05
CA LEU A 17 -11.65 -2.96 -35.57
C LEU A 17 -13.07 -2.47 -35.24
N ARG A 18 -13.95 -2.43 -36.25
CA ARG A 18 -15.37 -2.11 -36.07
C ARG A 18 -16.19 -3.34 -35.69
N VAL A 19 -16.66 -3.40 -34.44
CA VAL A 19 -17.68 -4.37 -34.01
C VAL A 19 -19.05 -3.92 -34.52
N ALA A 20 -19.76 -4.80 -35.24
CA ALA A 20 -21.00 -4.46 -35.93
C ALA A 20 -22.26 -4.76 -35.10
N CYS A 21 -22.80 -3.76 -34.41
CA CYS A 21 -24.17 -3.83 -33.88
C CYS A 21 -25.20 -3.61 -35.00
N ARG A 22 -26.19 -4.52 -35.12
CA ARG A 22 -27.40 -4.32 -35.94
C ARG A 22 -28.61 -4.09 -35.03
N PRO A 23 -29.44 -3.06 -35.28
CA PRO A 23 -30.72 -2.92 -34.58
C PRO A 23 -31.76 -3.93 -35.09
N ARG A 24 -32.70 -4.31 -34.22
CA ARG A 24 -33.99 -4.89 -34.61
C ARG A 24 -35.12 -4.14 -33.91
N GLY A 25 -36.25 -4.01 -34.60
CA GLY A 25 -37.29 -3.04 -34.28
C GLY A 25 -38.12 -3.36 -33.03
N MET A 26 -38.76 -2.31 -32.50
CA MET A 26 -39.72 -2.40 -31.40
C MET A 26 -41.01 -3.11 -31.84
N SER A 27 -41.64 -3.83 -30.93
CA SER A 27 -43.07 -4.15 -31.00
C SER A 27 -43.70 -3.95 -29.62
N ARG A 28 -44.90 -3.35 -29.58
CA ARG A 28 -45.66 -3.11 -28.34
C ARG A 28 -46.69 -4.21 -28.15
N ALA A 29 -46.59 -4.97 -27.05
CA ALA A 29 -47.69 -5.75 -26.51
C ALA A 29 -47.62 -5.69 -24.98
N ALA A 30 -48.49 -4.87 -24.36
CA ALA A 30 -48.60 -4.78 -22.91
C ALA A 30 -49.72 -5.69 -22.41
N ARG A 31 -49.42 -6.59 -21.46
CA ARG A 31 -50.39 -7.21 -20.54
C ARG A 31 -49.68 -7.56 -19.24
N SER A 32 -50.41 -7.50 -18.13
CA SER A 32 -49.87 -7.56 -16.79
C SER A 32 -49.63 -9.00 -16.31
N ALA A 33 -48.45 -9.22 -15.74
CA ALA A 33 -48.17 -10.34 -14.85
C ALA A 33 -47.34 -9.82 -13.67
N ARG A 34 -47.73 -10.12 -12.43
CA ARG A 34 -46.88 -9.85 -11.27
C ARG A 34 -45.72 -10.84 -11.29
N PRO A 35 -44.44 -10.41 -11.20
CA PRO A 35 -43.37 -11.34 -10.88
C PRO A 35 -43.58 -11.85 -9.45
N ALA A 36 -43.79 -13.15 -9.28
CA ALA A 36 -43.68 -13.79 -7.98
C ALA A 36 -42.24 -13.67 -7.45
N SER A 37 -42.04 -13.85 -6.15
CA SER A 37 -40.72 -13.76 -5.51
C SER A 37 -39.71 -14.69 -6.19
N ALA A 38 -38.73 -14.09 -6.88
CA ALA A 38 -37.65 -14.82 -7.51
C ALA A 38 -36.72 -15.40 -6.42
N LEU A 39 -36.97 -16.65 -6.04
CA LEU A 39 -36.04 -17.46 -5.26
C LEU A 39 -34.67 -17.44 -5.96
N GLN A 40 -33.65 -16.95 -5.27
CA GLN A 40 -32.30 -16.90 -5.82
C GLN A 40 -31.82 -18.31 -6.19
N PRO A 41 -31.22 -18.52 -7.38
CA PRO A 41 -30.77 -19.84 -7.79
C PRO A 41 -29.61 -20.31 -6.90
N GLN A 42 -29.88 -21.29 -6.04
CA GLN A 42 -28.90 -21.90 -5.13
C GLN A 42 -27.88 -22.77 -5.89
N CYS A 43 -26.90 -22.16 -6.56
CA CYS A 43 -25.70 -22.86 -7.01
C CYS A 43 -24.45 -21.97 -7.10
N ALA A 44 -24.23 -21.13 -6.10
CA ALA A 44 -22.95 -20.44 -5.94
C ALA A 44 -21.85 -21.46 -5.55
N VAL A 45 -21.06 -21.93 -6.51
CA VAL A 45 -19.86 -22.74 -6.24
C VAL A 45 -18.82 -21.82 -5.58
N TYR A 46 -18.85 -21.78 -4.24
CA TYR A 46 -18.11 -20.78 -3.48
C TYR A 46 -16.60 -20.82 -3.80
N PRO A 47 -15.98 -19.68 -4.15
CA PRO A 47 -14.57 -19.66 -4.52
C PRO A 47 -13.70 -20.08 -3.33
N ARG A 48 -12.76 -21.01 -3.61
CA ARG A 48 -11.71 -21.37 -2.65
C ARG A 48 -10.93 -20.11 -2.27
N ALA A 49 -10.50 -20.02 -1.01
CA ALA A 49 -9.71 -18.89 -0.51
C ALA A 49 -8.57 -18.52 -1.49
N PRO A 50 -8.45 -17.23 -1.87
CA PRO A 50 -7.58 -16.82 -2.97
C PRO A 50 -6.11 -17.11 -2.66
N ARG A 51 -5.33 -17.26 -3.73
CA ARG A 51 -3.87 -17.39 -3.67
C ARG A 51 -3.22 -16.08 -4.02
N ASN A 52 -2.09 -15.81 -3.39
CA ASN A 52 -1.23 -14.68 -3.75
C ASN A 52 -0.81 -14.77 -5.22
N GLU A 53 -0.77 -13.63 -5.88
CA GLU A 53 -0.27 -13.48 -7.25
C GLU A 53 1.17 -13.99 -7.40
N ARG A 54 1.49 -14.57 -8.56
CA ARG A 54 2.85 -15.02 -8.84
C ARG A 54 3.72 -13.81 -9.20
N VAL A 55 4.75 -13.56 -8.41
CA VAL A 55 5.84 -12.63 -8.76
C VAL A 55 6.59 -13.16 -9.98
N LEU A 56 6.78 -12.29 -10.97
CA LEU A 56 7.64 -12.53 -12.13
C LEU A 56 9.07 -12.03 -11.85
N GLU A 57 10.08 -12.72 -12.38
CA GLU A 57 11.48 -12.47 -12.01
C GLU A 57 12.23 -11.57 -13.02
N HIS A 58 11.61 -11.28 -14.18
CA HIS A 58 12.14 -10.38 -15.21
C HIS A 58 13.57 -10.73 -15.69
N CYS A 59 13.89 -12.03 -15.71
CA CYS A 59 15.18 -12.56 -16.15
C CYS A 59 15.43 -12.31 -17.65
N VAL A 60 16.70 -12.34 -18.07
CA VAL A 60 17.06 -12.22 -19.50
C VAL A 60 16.41 -13.35 -20.30
N GLY A 61 15.83 -13.03 -21.46
CA GLY A 61 15.11 -13.99 -22.31
C GLY A 61 13.72 -14.40 -21.80
N THR A 62 13.13 -13.67 -20.87
CA THR A 62 11.73 -13.89 -20.42
C THR A 62 10.76 -12.95 -21.10
N LYS A 63 9.57 -13.45 -21.44
CA LYS A 63 8.53 -12.67 -22.15
C LYS A 63 8.07 -11.45 -21.34
N GLU A 64 8.00 -11.55 -20.01
CA GLU A 64 7.67 -10.41 -19.15
C GLU A 64 8.67 -9.26 -19.32
N ARG A 65 9.96 -9.56 -19.44
CA ARG A 65 11.02 -8.56 -19.64
C ARG A 65 10.99 -7.95 -21.04
N GLU A 66 10.68 -8.74 -22.06
CA GLU A 66 10.49 -8.26 -23.44
C GLU A 66 9.30 -7.30 -23.53
N CYS A 67 8.15 -7.68 -22.97
CA CYS A 67 6.98 -6.80 -22.88
C CYS A 67 7.26 -5.55 -22.05
N LEU A 68 7.96 -5.67 -20.91
CA LEU A 68 8.35 -4.52 -20.10
C LEU A 68 9.29 -3.55 -20.85
N ALA A 69 10.28 -4.07 -21.59
CA ALA A 69 11.17 -3.26 -22.41
C ALA A 69 10.42 -2.53 -23.54
N HIS A 70 9.38 -3.15 -24.12
CA HIS A 70 8.50 -2.49 -25.09
C HIS A 70 7.73 -1.33 -24.46
N GLU A 71 7.03 -1.56 -23.35
CA GLU A 71 6.24 -0.53 -22.65
C GLU A 71 7.10 0.66 -22.21
N LEU A 72 8.29 0.40 -21.65
CA LEU A 72 9.28 1.43 -21.31
C LEU A 72 9.70 2.24 -22.54
N THR A 73 9.98 1.57 -23.67
CA THR A 73 10.37 2.24 -24.93
C THR A 73 9.25 3.13 -25.47
N MET A 74 7.98 2.73 -25.30
CA MET A 74 6.83 3.53 -25.74
C MET A 74 6.64 4.77 -24.87
N LEU A 75 6.62 4.61 -23.55
CA LEU A 75 6.41 5.72 -22.61
C LEU A 75 7.55 6.76 -22.64
N THR A 76 8.81 6.33 -22.72
CA THR A 76 9.96 7.27 -22.80
C THR A 76 10.02 8.03 -24.13
N ARG A 77 9.38 7.52 -25.20
CA ARG A 77 9.30 8.23 -26.49
C ARG A 77 8.12 9.20 -26.57
N ASN A 78 6.98 8.82 -26.02
CA ASN A 78 5.74 9.60 -26.04
C ASN A 78 5.16 9.65 -24.61
N PRO A 79 5.56 10.63 -23.78
CA PRO A 79 4.95 10.82 -22.46
C PRO A 79 3.44 11.07 -22.56
N ASP A 80 2.66 10.41 -21.70
CA ASP A 80 1.20 10.55 -21.69
C ASP A 80 0.75 11.96 -21.27
N THR A 81 -0.41 12.39 -21.74
CA THR A 81 -1.16 13.53 -21.16
C THR A 81 -2.36 12.99 -20.40
N ILE A 82 -2.31 13.08 -19.07
CA ILE A 82 -3.29 12.50 -18.15
C ILE A 82 -4.39 13.53 -17.83
N PRO A 83 -5.66 13.26 -18.21
CA PRO A 83 -6.78 14.15 -17.92
C PRO A 83 -7.32 13.98 -16.49
N ILE A 84 -8.19 14.90 -16.11
CA ILE A 84 -9.13 14.73 -14.99
C ILE A 84 -10.33 13.93 -15.53
N VAL A 85 -10.72 12.84 -14.86
CA VAL A 85 -11.80 11.95 -15.35
C VAL A 85 -12.93 11.86 -14.34
N LEU A 86 -14.02 12.57 -14.63
CA LEU A 86 -15.31 12.47 -13.93
C LEU A 86 -16.28 11.56 -14.71
N SER A 87 -16.18 11.58 -16.04
CA SER A 87 -16.85 10.67 -16.98
C SER A 87 -15.82 10.19 -18.01
N PRO A 88 -15.84 8.89 -18.42
CA PRO A 88 -14.91 8.37 -19.43
C PRO A 88 -15.06 9.05 -20.80
N ASP A 89 -16.28 9.47 -21.16
CA ASP A 89 -16.58 10.02 -22.49
C ASP A 89 -16.19 11.50 -22.64
N THR A 90 -16.00 12.21 -21.51
CA THR A 90 -15.70 13.65 -21.47
C THR A 90 -14.58 13.95 -20.46
N PRO A 91 -13.32 13.59 -20.76
CA PRO A 91 -12.17 13.99 -19.95
C PRO A 91 -12.01 15.51 -19.89
N SER A 92 -11.58 16.02 -18.74
CA SER A 92 -11.37 17.46 -18.50
C SER A 92 -9.88 17.81 -18.39
N TYR A 93 -9.53 19.00 -18.85
CA TYR A 93 -8.17 19.49 -19.01
C TYR A 93 -8.03 20.86 -18.32
N GLY A 94 -7.64 20.85 -17.04
CA GLY A 94 -7.29 22.03 -16.25
C GLY A 94 -5.82 22.45 -16.39
N ASP A 95 -5.19 22.88 -15.30
CA ASP A 95 -3.80 23.38 -15.33
C ASP A 95 -2.81 22.26 -15.63
N CYS A 96 -2.07 22.38 -16.74
CA CYS A 96 -1.10 21.37 -17.16
C CYS A 96 0.17 21.41 -16.28
N CYS A 97 0.54 20.24 -15.75
CA CYS A 97 1.69 20.00 -14.89
C CYS A 97 2.51 18.82 -15.44
N SER A 98 3.78 18.71 -15.03
CA SER A 98 4.67 17.61 -15.45
C SER A 98 5.03 16.70 -14.27
N GLN A 99 4.86 15.39 -14.42
CA GLN A 99 5.52 14.39 -13.58
C GLN A 99 6.90 14.12 -14.20
N MET A 100 7.97 14.61 -13.57
CA MET A 100 9.35 14.36 -14.03
C MET A 100 9.82 12.95 -13.63
N MET A 101 10.74 12.36 -14.39
CA MET A 101 11.40 11.11 -14.02
C MET A 101 12.39 11.37 -12.87
N PRO A 102 12.29 10.72 -11.69
CA PRO A 102 13.10 11.12 -10.53
C PRO A 102 14.61 10.93 -10.70
N PHE A 103 15.00 10.01 -11.59
CA PHE A 103 16.37 9.60 -11.92
C PHE A 103 16.96 10.33 -13.14
N ASP A 104 16.14 11.06 -13.88
CA ASP A 104 16.53 11.97 -14.95
C ASP A 104 15.48 13.11 -14.99
N HIS A 105 15.67 14.12 -14.14
CA HIS A 105 14.68 15.17 -13.91
C HIS A 105 14.55 16.15 -15.08
N GLN A 106 15.33 15.96 -16.16
CA GLN A 106 15.17 16.65 -17.44
C GLN A 106 14.09 15.97 -18.31
N LEU A 107 13.74 14.70 -18.02
CA LEU A 107 12.74 13.92 -18.76
C LEU A 107 11.37 13.93 -18.07
N VAL A 108 10.32 14.12 -18.87
CA VAL A 108 8.92 14.04 -18.42
C VAL A 108 8.45 12.59 -18.51
N ALA A 109 7.97 12.02 -17.39
CA ALA A 109 7.30 10.72 -17.36
C ALA A 109 5.87 10.81 -17.91
N ALA A 110 5.14 11.87 -17.53
CA ALA A 110 3.83 12.22 -18.07
C ALA A 110 3.51 13.70 -17.81
N TYR A 111 2.72 14.30 -18.70
CA TYR A 111 1.96 15.52 -18.41
C TYR A 111 0.64 15.13 -17.72
N PHE A 112 0.13 15.98 -16.85
CA PHE A 112 -1.16 15.75 -16.18
C PHE A 112 -1.86 17.07 -15.88
N HIS A 113 -3.20 17.05 -15.89
CA HIS A 113 -3.99 18.24 -15.61
C HIS A 113 -4.49 18.26 -14.16
N ARG A 114 -4.26 19.37 -13.45
CA ARG A 114 -4.81 19.60 -12.11
C ARG A 114 -6.22 20.18 -12.19
N ALA A 115 -7.12 19.65 -11.37
CA ALA A 115 -8.48 20.10 -11.23
C ALA A 115 -8.57 21.44 -10.49
N SER A 116 -9.37 22.36 -11.04
CA SER A 116 -9.75 23.61 -10.39
C SER A 116 -10.69 23.36 -9.20
N PRO A 117 -10.88 24.32 -8.26
CA PRO A 117 -11.86 24.19 -7.18
C PRO A 117 -13.25 23.78 -7.68
N ALA A 118 -13.72 24.38 -8.78
CA ALA A 118 -15.02 24.05 -9.38
C ALA A 118 -15.07 22.61 -9.92
N THR A 119 -13.97 22.11 -10.49
CA THR A 119 -13.88 20.73 -10.99
C THR A 119 -13.85 19.71 -9.83
N ILE A 120 -13.26 20.08 -8.69
CA ILE A 120 -13.29 19.26 -7.47
C ILE A 120 -14.71 19.21 -6.90
N THR A 121 -15.43 20.33 -6.85
CA THR A 121 -16.85 20.36 -6.46
C THR A 121 -17.71 19.48 -7.37
N GLN A 122 -17.55 19.57 -8.69
CA GLN A 122 -18.25 18.69 -9.65
C GLN A 122 -17.95 17.21 -9.40
N ALA A 123 -16.71 16.85 -9.05
CA ALA A 123 -16.35 15.47 -8.71
C ALA A 123 -17.03 14.98 -7.43
N ILE A 124 -17.19 15.86 -6.43
CA ILE A 124 -17.91 15.58 -5.19
C ILE A 124 -19.40 15.38 -5.47
N GLU A 125 -20.02 16.30 -6.21
CA GLU A 125 -21.44 16.22 -6.61
C GLU A 125 -21.75 14.93 -7.37
N LEU A 126 -20.90 14.55 -8.34
CA LEU A 126 -21.04 13.32 -9.11
C LEU A 126 -20.83 12.07 -8.26
N ALA A 127 -19.88 12.06 -7.33
CA ALA A 127 -19.69 10.94 -6.40
C ALA A 127 -20.90 10.76 -5.47
N THR A 128 -21.36 11.84 -4.82
CA THR A 128 -22.55 11.82 -3.95
C THR A 128 -23.81 11.38 -4.70
N ALA A 129 -24.03 11.88 -5.92
CA ALA A 129 -25.18 11.48 -6.75
C ALA A 129 -25.10 10.02 -7.23
N CYS A 130 -23.89 9.51 -7.49
CA CYS A 130 -23.66 8.13 -7.91
C CYS A 130 -23.85 7.12 -6.77
N GLN A 131 -23.42 7.46 -5.54
CA GLN A 131 -23.32 6.54 -4.40
C GLN A 131 -24.58 5.70 -4.15
N PRO A 132 -25.81 6.25 -4.08
CA PRO A 132 -27.00 5.45 -3.81
C PRO A 132 -27.29 4.41 -4.90
N SER A 133 -26.88 4.65 -6.15
CA SER A 133 -27.04 3.68 -7.24
C SER A 133 -26.03 2.54 -7.14
N TRP A 134 -24.78 2.86 -6.83
CA TRP A 134 -23.69 1.89 -6.70
C TRP A 134 -23.81 1.02 -5.44
N GLU A 135 -24.38 1.56 -4.36
CA GLU A 135 -24.70 0.80 -3.16
C GLU A 135 -25.76 -0.28 -3.41
N ARG A 136 -26.74 -0.01 -4.28
CA ARG A 136 -27.80 -0.96 -4.67
C ARG A 136 -27.34 -2.05 -5.64
N THR A 137 -26.21 -1.87 -6.33
CA THR A 137 -25.53 -2.93 -7.09
C THR A 137 -25.19 -4.10 -6.15
N SER A 138 -25.38 -5.35 -6.56
CA SER A 138 -25.10 -6.47 -5.66
C SER A 138 -23.60 -6.57 -5.33
N VAL A 139 -23.29 -7.12 -4.15
CA VAL A 139 -21.90 -7.34 -3.72
C VAL A 139 -21.13 -8.23 -4.69
N ASP A 140 -21.80 -9.20 -5.33
CA ASP A 140 -21.19 -10.07 -6.32
C ASP A 140 -20.89 -9.35 -7.65
N GLU A 141 -21.75 -8.44 -8.10
CA GLU A 141 -21.48 -7.57 -9.26
C GLU A 141 -20.34 -6.59 -8.98
N ARG A 142 -20.32 -5.96 -7.80
CA ARG A 142 -19.23 -5.06 -7.36
C ARG A 142 -17.90 -5.80 -7.27
N CYS A 143 -17.88 -6.99 -6.67
CA CYS A 143 -16.70 -7.85 -6.66
C CYS A 143 -16.30 -8.27 -8.08
N GLY A 144 -17.25 -8.60 -8.95
CA GLY A 144 -17.00 -9.00 -10.34
C GLY A 144 -16.29 -7.93 -11.18
N VAL A 145 -16.50 -6.64 -10.92
CA VAL A 145 -15.70 -5.55 -11.51
C VAL A 145 -14.24 -5.67 -11.07
N LEU A 146 -14.00 -5.78 -9.76
CA LEU A 146 -12.64 -5.85 -9.22
C LEU A 146 -11.91 -7.15 -9.58
N GLU A 147 -12.63 -8.26 -9.71
CA GLU A 147 -12.07 -9.54 -10.16
C GLU A 147 -11.63 -9.46 -11.63
N ARG A 148 -12.44 -8.87 -12.53
CA ARG A 148 -12.01 -8.58 -13.91
C ARG A 148 -10.80 -7.64 -13.94
N ALA A 149 -10.73 -6.65 -13.04
CA ALA A 149 -9.55 -5.81 -12.90
C ALA A 149 -8.31 -6.60 -12.44
N THR A 150 -8.46 -7.64 -11.61
CA THR A 150 -7.32 -8.50 -11.23
C THR A 150 -6.80 -9.34 -12.39
N ASP A 151 -7.66 -9.82 -13.27
CA ASP A 151 -7.24 -10.58 -14.45
C ASP A 151 -6.57 -9.69 -15.50
N LEU A 152 -7.09 -8.47 -15.69
CA LEU A 152 -6.45 -7.44 -16.52
C LEU A 152 -5.07 -7.03 -15.96
N LEU A 153 -4.97 -6.75 -14.65
CA LEU A 153 -3.70 -6.41 -13.98
C LEU A 153 -2.71 -7.58 -13.97
N ALA A 154 -3.17 -8.83 -13.85
CA ALA A 154 -2.28 -10.00 -13.92
C ALA A 154 -1.76 -10.25 -15.35
N GLY A 155 -2.59 -9.95 -16.36
CA GLY A 155 -2.30 -10.08 -17.78
C GLY A 155 -1.93 -8.76 -18.47
N VAL A 156 -2.82 -8.24 -19.33
CA VAL A 156 -2.48 -7.22 -20.35
C VAL A 156 -2.12 -5.83 -19.80
N PHE A 157 -2.53 -5.47 -18.58
CA PHE A 157 -2.11 -4.23 -17.93
C PHE A 157 -0.81 -4.38 -17.13
N ARG A 158 -0.33 -5.60 -16.84
CA ARG A 158 0.78 -5.82 -15.89
C ARG A 158 2.01 -4.98 -16.21
N GLN A 159 2.51 -5.09 -17.45
CA GLN A 159 3.74 -4.41 -17.85
C GLN A 159 3.54 -2.91 -18.09
N ARG A 160 2.35 -2.47 -18.55
CA ARG A 160 1.97 -1.05 -18.64
C ARG A 160 2.07 -0.36 -17.27
N VAL A 161 1.54 -1.02 -16.24
CA VAL A 161 1.54 -0.51 -14.85
C VAL A 161 2.92 -0.59 -14.21
N ILE A 162 3.70 -1.64 -14.49
CA ILE A 162 5.10 -1.76 -14.01
C ILE A 162 5.98 -0.67 -14.65
N ALA A 163 5.93 -0.50 -15.97
CA ALA A 163 6.70 0.52 -16.69
C ALA A 163 6.39 1.93 -16.18
N ALA A 164 5.10 2.26 -16.02
CA ALA A 164 4.63 3.51 -15.44
C ALA A 164 5.18 3.78 -14.03
N ALA A 165 5.23 2.75 -13.17
CA ALA A 165 5.80 2.88 -11.82
C ALA A 165 7.33 3.00 -11.85
N MET A 166 8.03 2.30 -12.75
CA MET A 166 9.48 2.43 -12.91
C MET A 166 9.87 3.85 -13.30
N ILE A 167 9.26 4.42 -14.35
CA ILE A 167 9.63 5.76 -14.83
C ILE A 167 9.10 6.89 -13.94
N GLY A 168 7.86 6.76 -13.45
CA GLY A 168 7.22 7.83 -12.69
C GLY A 168 7.60 7.91 -11.21
N GLN A 169 7.97 6.78 -10.60
CA GLN A 169 8.26 6.67 -9.16
C GLN A 169 9.69 6.19 -8.87
N GLY A 170 10.53 6.00 -9.90
CA GLY A 170 11.92 5.54 -9.76
C GLY A 170 12.07 4.09 -9.26
N MET A 171 11.02 3.27 -9.36
CA MET A 171 11.05 1.88 -8.90
C MET A 171 11.97 1.03 -9.79
N THR A 172 12.70 0.08 -9.21
CA THR A 172 13.30 -1.00 -10.01
C THR A 172 12.22 -1.99 -10.46
N ALA A 173 12.46 -2.76 -11.53
CA ALA A 173 11.46 -3.68 -12.11
C ALA A 173 10.82 -4.60 -11.06
N ILE A 174 11.63 -5.20 -10.16
CA ILE A 174 11.13 -6.07 -9.09
C ILE A 174 10.37 -5.30 -7.99
N GLN A 175 10.68 -4.03 -7.76
CA GLN A 175 9.96 -3.18 -6.80
C GLN A 175 8.57 -2.79 -7.33
N ALA A 176 8.47 -2.51 -8.64
CA ALA A 176 7.19 -2.26 -9.33
C ALA A 176 6.34 -3.54 -9.47
N GLU A 177 6.94 -4.66 -9.90
CA GLU A 177 6.31 -5.99 -9.96
C GLU A 177 5.69 -6.40 -8.62
N LEU A 178 6.42 -6.22 -7.51
CA LEU A 178 5.90 -6.52 -6.17
C LEU A 178 4.72 -5.62 -5.77
N ASN A 179 4.68 -4.35 -6.20
CA ASN A 179 3.51 -3.49 -6.00
C ASN A 179 2.31 -3.98 -6.83
N VAL A 180 2.50 -4.40 -8.09
CA VAL A 180 1.40 -4.93 -8.92
C VAL A 180 0.86 -6.25 -8.37
N CYS A 181 1.72 -7.16 -7.93
CA CYS A 181 1.32 -8.37 -7.20
C CYS A 181 0.50 -8.04 -5.95
N GLN A 182 0.97 -7.08 -5.13
CA GLN A 182 0.30 -6.67 -3.90
C GLN A 182 -1.06 -6.00 -4.16
N LEU A 183 -1.21 -5.25 -5.27
CA LEU A 183 -2.49 -4.67 -5.68
C LEU A 183 -3.48 -5.77 -6.10
N ILE A 184 -3.05 -6.72 -6.94
CA ILE A 184 -3.85 -7.87 -7.35
C ILE A 184 -4.32 -8.66 -6.13
N ASP A 185 -3.44 -8.88 -5.16
CA ASP A 185 -3.78 -9.51 -3.88
C ASP A 185 -4.81 -8.68 -3.09
N TYR A 186 -4.63 -7.36 -2.94
CA TYR A 186 -5.61 -6.53 -2.23
C TYR A 186 -7.02 -6.61 -2.83
N LEU A 187 -7.13 -6.64 -4.16
CA LEU A 187 -8.42 -6.79 -4.85
C LEU A 187 -9.00 -8.20 -4.65
N ARG A 188 -8.24 -9.27 -4.92
CA ARG A 188 -8.72 -10.67 -4.78
C ARG A 188 -9.11 -11.02 -3.35
N PHE A 189 -8.26 -10.69 -2.38
CA PHE A 189 -8.56 -10.90 -0.96
C PHE A 189 -9.68 -9.96 -0.49
N GLY A 190 -9.76 -8.72 -0.98
CA GLY A 190 -10.88 -7.80 -0.70
C GLY A 190 -12.24 -8.38 -1.12
N CYS A 191 -12.35 -8.90 -2.35
CA CYS A 191 -13.55 -9.56 -2.85
C CYS A 191 -13.91 -10.82 -2.06
N TYR A 192 -12.91 -11.64 -1.72
CA TYR A 192 -13.11 -12.80 -0.84
C TYR A 192 -13.67 -12.36 0.52
N PHE A 193 -13.02 -11.42 1.22
CA PHE A 193 -13.44 -11.02 2.56
C PHE A 193 -14.76 -10.25 2.60
N MET A 194 -15.12 -9.51 1.56
CA MET A 194 -16.46 -8.91 1.46
C MET A 194 -17.54 -9.99 1.33
N ARG A 195 -17.32 -11.03 0.50
CA ARG A 195 -18.22 -12.19 0.40
C ARG A 195 -18.23 -13.09 1.65
N GLU A 196 -17.16 -13.12 2.44
CA GLU A 196 -17.18 -13.78 3.77
C GLU A 196 -17.95 -12.94 4.79
N LEU A 197 -17.87 -11.60 4.71
CA LEU A 197 -18.58 -10.69 5.61
C LEU A 197 -20.11 -10.80 5.40
N THR A 198 -20.59 -10.79 4.16
CA THR A 198 -22.02 -10.88 3.84
C THR A 198 -22.64 -12.26 4.10
N ARG A 199 -21.85 -13.31 4.31
CA ARG A 199 -22.34 -14.63 4.76
C ARG A 199 -22.73 -14.68 6.23
N ASN A 200 -22.33 -13.68 7.04
CA ASN A 200 -22.69 -13.66 8.45
C ASN A 200 -24.18 -13.36 8.60
N LYS A 201 -24.97 -14.41 8.80
CA LYS A 201 -26.35 -14.32 9.28
C LYS A 201 -26.38 -13.63 10.65
N SER A 202 -27.54 -13.08 11.02
CA SER A 202 -27.75 -12.64 12.40
C SER A 202 -27.58 -13.83 13.36
N LEU A 203 -26.93 -13.58 14.50
CA LEU A 203 -26.90 -14.51 15.63
C LEU A 203 -28.08 -14.30 16.60
N ILE A 204 -28.89 -13.26 16.35
CA ILE A 204 -30.15 -13.03 17.05
C ILE A 204 -31.21 -13.84 16.31
N ASP A 205 -31.60 -14.95 16.91
CA ASP A 205 -32.76 -15.73 16.46
C ASP A 205 -34.04 -14.89 16.58
N GLY A 206 -34.93 -15.00 15.59
CA GLY A 206 -36.23 -14.34 15.59
C GLY A 206 -37.38 -15.29 15.91
N GLY A 207 -37.11 -16.59 16.10
CA GLY A 207 -38.15 -17.62 16.17
C GLY A 207 -38.93 -17.73 14.86
N ASP A 208 -40.16 -18.25 14.94
CA ASP A 208 -41.05 -18.34 13.79
C ASP A 208 -41.65 -16.98 13.38
N ASP A 209 -41.58 -15.96 14.25
CA ASP A 209 -42.21 -14.65 14.06
C ASP A 209 -41.37 -13.65 13.25
N ALA A 210 -40.04 -13.81 13.15
CA ALA A 210 -39.16 -12.81 12.55
C ALA A 210 -37.91 -13.37 11.83
N ILE A 211 -37.54 -12.77 10.69
CA ILE A 211 -36.34 -13.11 9.92
C ILE A 211 -35.30 -11.98 10.04
N ASN A 212 -34.30 -12.19 10.91
CA ASN A 212 -33.21 -11.24 11.12
C ASN A 212 -32.08 -11.40 10.08
N HIS A 213 -31.75 -10.33 9.37
CA HIS A 213 -30.70 -10.31 8.34
C HIS A 213 -29.82 -9.05 8.48
N ASN A 214 -28.52 -9.20 8.21
CA ASN A 214 -27.56 -8.10 8.29
C ASN A 214 -27.40 -7.46 6.90
N GLN A 215 -27.59 -6.14 6.78
CA GLN A 215 -27.31 -5.40 5.56
C GLN A 215 -26.01 -4.59 5.71
N TYR A 216 -25.06 -4.82 4.80
CA TYR A 216 -23.76 -4.16 4.79
C TYR A 216 -23.78 -2.96 3.85
N HIS A 217 -24.32 -1.86 4.38
CA HIS A 217 -24.46 -0.58 3.69
C HIS A 217 -23.13 0.10 3.39
N GLY A 218 -23.15 0.96 2.37
CA GLY A 218 -22.13 1.99 2.17
C GLY A 218 -22.29 3.12 3.18
N LEU A 219 -21.47 4.16 3.05
CA LEU A 219 -21.69 5.42 3.73
C LEU A 219 -22.30 6.42 2.74
N GLU A 220 -23.48 6.93 3.09
CA GLU A 220 -24.21 7.93 2.32
C GLU A 220 -23.37 9.21 2.20
N GLY A 221 -23.12 9.66 0.95
CA GLY A 221 -22.25 10.80 0.64
C GLY A 221 -21.12 10.42 -0.33
N PHE A 222 -19.99 11.12 -0.26
CA PHE A 222 -18.79 10.81 -1.05
C PHE A 222 -17.59 10.45 -0.18
N TRP A 223 -16.67 9.66 -0.75
CA TRP A 223 -15.43 9.25 -0.09
C TRP A 223 -14.20 9.89 -0.76
N ALA A 224 -13.35 10.58 0.00
CA ALA A 224 -12.13 11.20 -0.53
C ALA A 224 -10.92 10.25 -0.40
N ALA A 225 -10.23 9.95 -1.50
CA ALA A 225 -9.02 9.14 -1.49
C ALA A 225 -7.79 9.99 -1.81
N ILE A 226 -6.90 10.17 -0.83
CA ILE A 226 -5.70 11.02 -0.93
C ILE A 226 -4.48 10.13 -0.72
N THR A 227 -3.68 9.97 -1.77
CA THR A 227 -2.88 8.75 -1.95
C THR A 227 -1.38 9.02 -2.20
N PRO A 228 -0.45 8.22 -1.63
CA PRO A 228 0.98 8.56 -1.60
C PRO A 228 1.79 7.98 -2.77
N TYR A 229 2.88 8.66 -3.16
CA TYR A 229 3.75 8.19 -4.23
C TYR A 229 4.55 6.91 -3.94
N ASN A 230 4.74 6.51 -2.67
CA ASN A 230 5.77 5.54 -2.29
C ASN A 230 5.32 4.07 -2.31
N SER A 231 4.04 3.80 -2.61
CA SER A 231 3.56 2.45 -2.96
C SER A 231 2.31 2.57 -3.82
N LEU A 232 2.42 2.17 -5.09
CA LEU A 232 1.29 2.10 -6.00
C LEU A 232 0.19 1.17 -5.47
N ALA A 233 0.58 0.02 -4.89
CA ALA A 233 -0.35 -0.94 -4.33
C ALA A 233 -1.26 -0.31 -3.27
N TYR A 234 -0.65 0.47 -2.36
CA TYR A 234 -1.38 1.15 -1.30
C TYR A 234 -2.19 2.35 -1.81
N ALA A 235 -1.63 3.14 -2.73
CA ALA A 235 -2.32 4.27 -3.35
C ALA A 235 -3.61 3.83 -4.04
N ALA A 236 -3.53 2.82 -4.91
CA ALA A 236 -4.70 2.25 -5.56
C ALA A 236 -5.66 1.56 -4.56
N GLN A 237 -5.16 0.84 -3.55
CA GLN A 237 -6.01 0.21 -2.54
C GLN A 237 -6.89 1.23 -1.80
N LEU A 238 -6.33 2.38 -1.40
CA LEU A 238 -7.07 3.43 -0.70
C LEU A 238 -8.26 3.93 -1.53
N ALA A 239 -8.08 4.12 -2.84
CA ALA A 239 -9.16 4.57 -3.74
C ALA A 239 -10.17 3.46 -4.09
N ILE A 240 -9.73 2.21 -4.23
CA ILE A 240 -10.59 1.13 -4.74
C ILE A 240 -11.39 0.46 -3.62
N MET A 241 -10.80 0.19 -2.45
CA MET A 241 -11.49 -0.56 -1.39
C MET A 241 -12.82 0.05 -0.90
N PRO A 242 -12.99 1.37 -0.75
CA PRO A 242 -14.28 1.96 -0.37
C PRO A 242 -15.42 1.63 -1.34
N THR A 243 -15.12 1.38 -2.61
CA THR A 243 -16.14 1.05 -3.61
C THR A 243 -16.79 -0.31 -3.40
N ILE A 244 -16.09 -1.28 -2.79
CA ILE A 244 -16.59 -2.66 -2.69
C ILE A 244 -17.80 -2.78 -1.74
N ILE A 245 -17.86 -1.89 -0.75
CA ILE A 245 -18.99 -1.72 0.19
C ILE A 245 -20.07 -0.75 -0.32
N GLY A 246 -19.87 -0.12 -1.49
CA GLY A 246 -20.89 0.74 -2.11
C GLY A 246 -20.70 2.26 -1.93
N ASN A 247 -19.51 2.73 -1.53
CA ASN A 247 -19.19 4.17 -1.62
C ASN A 247 -18.79 4.56 -3.05
N CYS A 248 -18.97 5.83 -3.42
CA CYS A 248 -18.34 6.43 -4.60
C CYS A 248 -17.23 7.39 -4.18
N VAL A 249 -16.16 7.46 -4.98
CA VAL A 249 -14.85 7.97 -4.56
C VAL A 249 -14.39 9.15 -5.43
N VAL A 250 -13.79 10.15 -4.78
CA VAL A 250 -12.99 11.19 -5.44
C VAL A 250 -11.52 10.92 -5.13
N TRP A 251 -10.74 10.52 -6.13
CA TRP A 251 -9.35 10.07 -5.96
C TRP A 251 -8.36 11.16 -6.37
N LYS A 252 -7.65 11.74 -5.39
CA LYS A 252 -6.42 12.51 -5.62
C LYS A 252 -5.19 11.58 -5.62
N PRO A 253 -4.55 11.33 -6.77
CA PRO A 253 -3.20 10.76 -6.82
C PRO A 253 -2.17 11.75 -6.23
N SER A 254 -1.06 11.23 -5.71
CA SER A 254 0.15 12.04 -5.54
C SER A 254 0.79 12.26 -6.92
N ASP A 255 1.17 13.49 -7.18
CA ASP A 255 1.72 14.00 -8.43
C ASP A 255 2.97 13.21 -8.89
N HIS A 256 3.81 12.74 -7.95
CA HIS A 256 4.95 11.84 -8.21
C HIS A 256 4.55 10.37 -8.48
N SER A 257 3.27 10.10 -8.74
CA SER A 257 2.72 8.77 -9.05
C SER A 257 1.50 8.80 -9.96
N VAL A 258 1.15 9.96 -10.53
CA VAL A 258 -0.11 10.15 -11.27
C VAL A 258 -0.21 9.22 -12.48
N LEU A 259 0.89 9.01 -13.22
CA LEU A 259 0.93 8.06 -14.34
C LEU A 259 0.59 6.63 -13.94
N ALA A 260 1.24 6.10 -12.91
CA ALA A 260 1.03 4.72 -12.46
C ALA A 260 -0.38 4.53 -11.85
N CYS A 261 -0.87 5.52 -11.10
CA CYS A 261 -2.24 5.56 -10.61
C CYS A 261 -3.26 5.60 -11.77
N TYR A 262 -3.00 6.38 -12.82
CA TYR A 262 -3.85 6.48 -14.00
C TYR A 262 -3.90 5.17 -14.79
N ARG A 263 -2.78 4.46 -14.96
CA ARG A 263 -2.79 3.12 -15.60
C ARG A 263 -3.60 2.07 -14.82
N VAL A 264 -3.69 2.22 -13.48
CA VAL A 264 -4.62 1.40 -12.67
C VAL A 264 -6.07 1.86 -12.84
N PHE A 265 -6.32 3.17 -12.94
CA PHE A 265 -7.66 3.71 -13.20
C PHE A 265 -8.22 3.27 -14.56
N GLU A 266 -7.43 3.38 -15.64
CA GLU A 266 -7.78 2.82 -16.97
C GLU A 266 -8.15 1.33 -16.88
N CYS A 267 -7.41 0.55 -16.08
CA CYS A 267 -7.66 -0.88 -15.89
C CYS A 267 -9.03 -1.14 -15.24
N LEU A 268 -9.46 -0.29 -14.30
CA LEU A 268 -10.79 -0.37 -13.68
C LEU A 268 -11.89 0.01 -14.67
N GLN A 269 -11.68 1.03 -15.51
CA GLN A 269 -12.60 1.39 -16.58
C GLN A 269 -12.75 0.23 -17.58
N CYS A 270 -11.64 -0.39 -18.02
CA CYS A 270 -11.65 -1.59 -18.86
C CYS A 270 -12.29 -2.81 -18.18
N ALA A 271 -12.29 -2.88 -16.85
CA ALA A 271 -13.01 -3.91 -16.09
C ALA A 271 -14.53 -3.65 -15.99
N GLY A 272 -15.02 -2.51 -16.47
CA GLY A 272 -16.43 -2.11 -16.40
C GLY A 272 -16.81 -1.46 -15.06
N LEU A 273 -15.91 -0.69 -14.45
CA LEU A 273 -16.26 0.22 -13.35
C LEU A 273 -17.21 1.32 -13.88
N PRO A 274 -18.40 1.54 -13.30
CA PRO A 274 -19.32 2.56 -13.80
C PRO A 274 -18.78 4.00 -13.62
N PRO A 275 -19.15 4.94 -14.50
CA PRO A 275 -18.86 6.37 -14.33
C PRO A 275 -19.32 6.91 -12.97
N GLY A 276 -18.58 7.87 -12.41
CA GLY A 276 -18.85 8.46 -11.09
C GLY A 276 -18.49 7.60 -9.87
N VAL A 277 -18.25 6.28 -10.02
CA VAL A 277 -17.90 5.40 -8.90
C VAL A 277 -16.48 5.65 -8.37
N ILE A 278 -15.54 5.91 -9.27
CA ILE A 278 -14.26 6.56 -8.94
C ILE A 278 -14.06 7.70 -9.93
N ASN A 279 -13.81 8.89 -9.40
CA ASN A 279 -13.49 10.09 -10.15
C ASN A 279 -11.99 10.32 -10.00
N PHE A 280 -11.24 10.35 -11.11
CA PHE A 280 -9.78 10.54 -11.08
C PHE A 280 -9.45 12.03 -11.15
N VAL A 281 -9.02 12.60 -10.02
CA VAL A 281 -8.92 14.05 -9.81
C VAL A 281 -7.52 14.40 -9.29
N PRO A 282 -6.49 14.48 -10.17
CA PRO A 282 -5.24 15.15 -9.82
C PRO A 282 -5.56 16.61 -9.46
N ALA A 283 -5.03 17.09 -8.33
CA ALA A 283 -5.32 18.42 -7.78
C ALA A 283 -4.20 18.86 -6.84
N ASP A 284 -4.13 20.14 -6.49
CA ASP A 284 -3.33 20.59 -5.35
C ASP A 284 -3.83 19.95 -4.03
N GLU A 285 -2.91 19.61 -3.11
CA GLU A 285 -3.26 18.93 -1.86
C GLU A 285 -4.08 19.83 -0.92
N LYS A 286 -3.80 21.13 -0.84
CA LYS A 286 -4.52 22.05 0.06
C LYS A 286 -5.90 22.34 -0.48
N CYS A 287 -6.00 22.71 -1.76
CA CYS A 287 -7.28 22.98 -2.44
C CYS A 287 -8.22 21.77 -2.37
N PHE A 288 -7.70 20.57 -2.63
CA PHE A 288 -8.47 19.34 -2.50
C PHE A 288 -8.92 19.08 -1.06
N LEU A 289 -8.03 19.24 -0.08
CA LEU A 289 -8.35 19.07 1.34
C LEU A 289 -9.40 20.07 1.83
N GLU A 290 -9.30 21.33 1.43
CA GLU A 290 -10.25 22.39 1.78
C GLU A 290 -11.64 22.09 1.22
N ALA A 291 -11.74 21.71 -0.06
CA ALA A 291 -12.99 21.35 -0.70
C ALA A 291 -13.64 20.11 -0.06
N VAL A 292 -12.90 19.00 0.13
CA VAL A 292 -13.50 17.78 0.69
C VAL A 292 -13.81 17.89 2.19
N CYS A 293 -12.98 18.59 2.98
CA CYS A 293 -13.21 18.72 4.42
C CYS A 293 -14.29 19.78 4.76
N SER A 294 -14.69 20.63 3.82
CA SER A 294 -15.72 21.65 4.05
C SER A 294 -17.12 21.25 3.53
N ASN A 295 -17.21 20.15 2.79
CA ASN A 295 -18.48 19.67 2.23
C ASN A 295 -19.26 18.80 3.24
N THR A 296 -20.57 19.01 3.33
CA THR A 296 -21.47 18.37 4.31
C THR A 296 -21.73 16.87 4.07
N ASP A 297 -21.51 16.41 2.84
CA ASP A 297 -21.72 15.02 2.40
C ASP A 297 -20.43 14.16 2.48
N LEU A 298 -19.40 14.63 3.18
CA LEU A 298 -18.16 13.88 3.37
C LEU A 298 -18.43 12.61 4.21
N ALA A 299 -18.48 11.47 3.56
CA ALA A 299 -18.71 10.18 4.20
C ALA A 299 -17.43 9.62 4.85
N GLY A 300 -16.27 9.80 4.21
CA GLY A 300 -15.00 9.32 4.71
C GLY A 300 -13.78 9.81 3.92
N ILE A 301 -12.59 9.61 4.51
CA ILE A 301 -11.30 9.96 3.92
C ILE A 301 -10.36 8.76 4.06
N SER A 302 -9.90 8.20 2.94
CA SER A 302 -8.80 7.23 2.91
C SER A 302 -7.48 7.92 2.60
N PHE A 303 -6.55 7.98 3.57
CA PHE A 303 -5.34 8.78 3.50
C PHE A 303 -4.03 7.97 3.63
N GLY A 304 -3.09 8.22 2.73
CA GLY A 304 -1.68 7.83 2.89
C GLY A 304 -0.76 9.00 2.60
N GLY A 305 0.13 9.34 3.54
CA GLY A 305 1.02 10.50 3.42
C GLY A 305 1.73 10.83 4.74
N THR A 306 2.01 12.11 4.99
CA THR A 306 2.73 12.52 6.21
C THR A 306 1.85 12.46 7.45
N THR A 307 2.46 12.21 8.63
CA THR A 307 1.73 12.32 9.91
C THR A 307 1.14 13.73 10.13
N ARG A 308 1.88 14.78 9.75
CA ARG A 308 1.44 16.19 9.86
C ARG A 308 0.21 16.49 8.99
N THR A 309 0.13 15.94 7.78
CA THR A 309 -1.07 16.04 6.93
C THR A 309 -2.25 15.29 7.55
N LEU A 310 -2.04 14.07 8.05
CA LEU A 310 -3.11 13.31 8.72
C LEU A 310 -3.64 14.03 9.96
N GLU A 311 -2.77 14.63 10.76
CA GLU A 311 -3.14 15.48 11.90
C GLU A 311 -3.85 16.77 11.47
N HIS A 312 -3.58 17.29 10.28
CA HIS A 312 -4.34 18.40 9.70
C HIS A 312 -5.75 17.96 9.32
N ILE A 313 -5.90 16.84 8.63
CA ILE A 313 -7.22 16.25 8.27
C ILE A 313 -8.08 16.06 9.52
N TRP A 314 -7.54 15.41 10.57
CA TRP A 314 -8.25 15.21 11.84
C TRP A 314 -8.67 16.53 12.51
N ARG A 315 -7.85 17.58 12.44
CA ARG A 315 -8.21 18.90 12.99
C ARG A 315 -9.26 19.62 12.15
N THR A 316 -9.15 19.60 10.83
CA THR A 316 -10.12 20.26 9.93
C THR A 316 -11.50 19.60 10.03
N VAL A 317 -11.55 18.26 10.03
CA VAL A 317 -12.81 17.52 10.22
C VAL A 317 -13.36 17.72 11.63
N GLY A 318 -12.51 17.73 12.67
CA GLY A 318 -12.93 18.04 14.03
C GLY A 318 -13.50 19.46 14.20
N ALA A 319 -13.02 20.43 13.41
CA ALA A 319 -13.48 21.83 13.42
C ALA A 319 -14.77 22.08 12.59
N HIS A 320 -15.24 21.08 11.84
CA HIS A 320 -16.47 21.13 11.03
C HIS A 320 -17.49 20.05 11.43
N ILE A 321 -17.29 19.44 12.60
CA ILE A 321 -18.03 18.24 13.05
C ILE A 321 -19.53 18.50 13.28
N ASP A 322 -19.91 19.77 13.40
CA ASP A 322 -21.26 20.32 13.49
C ASP A 322 -21.99 20.45 12.13
N LYS A 323 -21.24 20.46 11.02
CA LYS A 323 -21.76 20.73 9.66
C LYS A 323 -22.10 19.47 8.86
N TYR A 324 -21.42 18.36 9.12
CA TYR A 324 -21.62 17.13 8.33
C TYR A 324 -22.97 16.47 8.64
N LEU A 325 -23.62 15.92 7.62
CA LEU A 325 -24.86 15.16 7.81
C LEU A 325 -24.64 13.87 8.62
N ARG A 326 -23.41 13.32 8.57
CA ARG A 326 -22.96 12.09 9.23
C ARG A 326 -21.50 12.27 9.66
N PHE A 327 -21.08 11.67 10.77
CA PHE A 327 -19.68 11.77 11.25
C PHE A 327 -18.70 11.16 10.23
N PRO A 328 -17.80 11.95 9.60
CA PRO A 328 -16.91 11.43 8.56
C PRO A 328 -15.87 10.47 9.14
N ARG A 329 -15.56 9.41 8.40
CA ARG A 329 -14.64 8.37 8.86
C ARG A 329 -13.25 8.50 8.21
N ILE A 330 -12.25 8.88 9.01
CA ILE A 330 -10.86 9.06 8.56
C ILE A 330 -10.07 7.78 8.76
N VAL A 331 -9.62 7.18 7.66
CA VAL A 331 -8.90 5.91 7.60
C VAL A 331 -7.55 6.15 6.95
N GLY A 332 -6.45 6.08 7.70
CA GLY A 332 -5.17 6.35 7.09
C GLY A 332 -3.94 6.06 7.91
N THR A 333 -2.81 6.15 7.23
CA THR A 333 -1.48 6.02 7.82
C THR A 333 -0.65 7.28 7.52
N GLY A 334 -0.34 8.02 8.58
CA GLY A 334 0.85 8.85 8.60
C GLY A 334 2.11 7.98 8.59
N SER A 335 3.26 8.62 8.44
CA SER A 335 4.58 7.99 8.35
C SER A 335 5.10 7.34 9.66
N GLY A 336 6.31 6.78 9.64
CA GLY A 336 6.91 6.10 10.80
C GLY A 336 8.41 5.85 10.74
N LYS A 337 9.08 6.03 11.89
CA LYS A 337 10.52 5.86 12.11
C LYS A 337 10.86 4.41 12.53
N ASN A 338 10.73 3.51 11.56
CA ASN A 338 10.83 2.06 11.80
C ASN A 338 12.25 1.63 12.19
N PHE A 339 12.33 0.61 13.05
CA PHE A 339 13.57 0.24 13.75
C PHE A 339 13.91 -1.25 13.63
N HIS A 340 15.21 -1.57 13.58
CA HIS A 340 15.71 -2.93 13.79
C HIS A 340 16.44 -3.05 15.14
N VAL A 341 16.36 -4.21 15.79
CA VAL A 341 17.13 -4.56 16.99
C VAL A 341 18.01 -5.77 16.70
N VAL A 342 19.31 -5.63 16.90
CA VAL A 342 20.32 -6.68 16.70
C VAL A 342 20.92 -7.04 18.06
N HIS A 343 20.44 -8.14 18.64
CA HIS A 343 20.98 -8.71 19.87
C HIS A 343 22.34 -9.36 19.59
N SER A 344 23.25 -9.38 20.57
CA SER A 344 24.52 -10.14 20.52
C SER A 344 24.40 -11.57 19.97
N SER A 345 23.32 -12.28 20.33
CA SER A 345 23.04 -13.64 19.86
C SER A 345 22.67 -13.75 18.37
N ALA A 346 22.56 -12.65 17.62
CA ALA A 346 22.03 -12.64 16.26
C ALA A 346 22.82 -13.53 15.26
N ASN A 347 22.17 -13.82 14.14
CA ASN A 347 22.89 -14.16 12.91
C ASN A 347 23.19 -12.83 12.21
N LEU A 348 24.42 -12.32 12.34
CA LEU A 348 24.79 -11.01 11.81
C LEU A 348 24.62 -10.93 10.28
N ALA A 349 24.94 -11.99 9.53
CA ALA A 349 24.75 -12.00 8.07
C ALA A 349 23.26 -11.85 7.69
N ASN A 350 22.34 -12.49 8.43
CA ASN A 350 20.91 -12.31 8.24
C ASN A 350 20.45 -10.90 8.66
N ALA A 351 20.91 -10.41 9.81
CA ALA A 351 20.55 -9.08 10.31
C ALA A 351 21.02 -7.97 9.36
N VAL A 352 22.26 -8.05 8.86
CA VAL A 352 22.82 -7.10 7.87
C VAL A 352 22.02 -7.15 6.58
N ALA A 353 21.84 -8.32 5.97
CA ALA A 353 21.13 -8.45 4.69
C ALA A 353 19.67 -7.96 4.77
N CYS A 354 18.95 -8.28 5.85
CA CYS A 354 17.59 -7.79 6.07
C CYS A 354 17.56 -6.28 6.37
N THR A 355 18.58 -5.72 7.06
CA THR A 355 18.64 -4.29 7.36
C THR A 355 18.97 -3.46 6.12
N ALA A 356 19.98 -3.85 5.33
CA ALA A 356 20.33 -3.16 4.09
C ALA A 356 19.13 -3.12 3.12
N ARG A 357 18.39 -4.23 2.97
CA ARG A 357 17.17 -4.25 2.16
C ARG A 357 16.05 -3.37 2.74
N ALA A 358 15.82 -3.42 4.04
CA ALA A 358 14.79 -2.58 4.68
C ALA A 358 15.13 -1.07 4.66
N ALA A 359 16.41 -0.71 4.67
CA ALA A 359 16.85 0.69 4.66
C ALA A 359 16.95 1.29 3.24
N PHE A 360 17.44 0.52 2.27
CA PHE A 360 17.88 1.09 0.98
C PHE A 360 17.01 0.71 -0.23
N GLU A 361 16.16 -0.32 -0.18
CA GLU A 361 15.18 -0.56 -1.26
C GLU A 361 14.25 0.65 -1.44
N MET A 362 13.90 1.02 -2.68
CA MET A 362 13.19 2.28 -2.99
C MET A 362 13.89 3.54 -2.43
N ALA A 363 15.22 3.52 -2.27
CA ALA A 363 16.01 4.57 -1.63
C ALA A 363 15.48 4.97 -0.24
N GLY A 364 14.98 4.02 0.55
CA GLY A 364 14.45 4.27 1.89
C GLY A 364 13.11 5.03 1.94
N GLN A 365 12.43 5.21 0.81
CA GLN A 365 11.22 6.03 0.72
C GLN A 365 9.93 5.31 1.17
N LYS A 366 9.99 4.00 1.48
CA LYS A 366 8.83 3.21 1.92
C LYS A 366 8.40 3.62 3.34
N SER A 367 7.10 3.66 3.62
CA SER A 367 6.58 3.92 4.98
C SER A 367 7.01 2.85 6.01
N SER A 368 7.46 1.68 5.55
CA SER A 368 8.01 0.60 6.36
C SER A 368 9.55 0.51 6.34
N SER A 369 10.26 1.46 5.72
CA SER A 369 11.72 1.41 5.62
C SER A 369 12.38 1.56 7.00
N CYS A 370 13.40 0.75 7.25
CA CYS A 370 14.19 0.78 8.48
C CYS A 370 15.17 1.95 8.42
N SER A 371 15.01 2.94 9.29
CA SER A 371 15.87 4.15 9.32
C SER A 371 16.66 4.31 10.62
N ARG A 372 16.45 3.41 11.60
CA ARG A 372 17.25 3.34 12.83
C ARG A 372 17.51 1.90 13.26
N VAL A 373 18.70 1.62 13.80
CA VAL A 373 19.08 0.29 14.32
C VAL A 373 19.61 0.41 15.74
N PHE A 374 19.14 -0.46 16.62
CA PHE A 374 19.70 -0.68 17.95
C PHE A 374 20.56 -1.93 17.90
N VAL A 375 21.85 -1.82 18.23
CA VAL A 375 22.80 -2.93 18.13
C VAL A 375 23.50 -3.12 19.47
N ALA A 376 23.51 -4.36 19.96
CA ALA A 376 24.17 -4.68 21.22
C ALA A 376 25.68 -4.42 21.11
N GLN A 377 26.27 -3.80 22.13
CA GLN A 377 27.62 -3.22 22.06
C GLN A 377 28.69 -4.24 21.62
N SER A 378 28.61 -5.49 22.09
CA SER A 378 29.55 -6.58 21.71
C SER A 378 29.59 -6.92 20.22
N VAL A 379 28.61 -6.47 19.42
CA VAL A 379 28.53 -6.71 17.98
C VAL A 379 28.42 -5.44 17.14
N LEU A 380 28.49 -4.24 17.73
CA LEU A 380 28.29 -2.95 17.05
C LEU A 380 29.22 -2.74 15.85
N ASP A 381 30.54 -2.82 16.06
CA ASP A 381 31.51 -2.55 14.99
C ASP A 381 31.51 -3.65 13.92
N ARG A 382 31.33 -4.92 14.32
CA ARG A 382 31.20 -6.04 13.36
C ARG A 382 29.94 -5.93 12.50
N PHE A 383 28.82 -5.50 13.09
CA PHE A 383 27.58 -5.26 12.36
C PHE A 383 27.72 -4.09 11.39
N THR A 384 28.25 -2.96 11.85
CA THR A 384 28.40 -1.74 11.03
C THR A 384 29.44 -1.92 9.92
N GLN A 385 30.54 -2.64 10.15
CA GLN A 385 31.53 -2.98 9.12
C GLN A 385 30.92 -3.87 8.01
N CYS A 386 30.22 -4.96 8.38
CA CYS A 386 29.55 -5.82 7.40
C CYS A 386 28.40 -5.10 6.69
N LEU A 387 27.70 -4.20 7.37
CA LEU A 387 26.65 -3.36 6.78
C LEU A 387 27.22 -2.35 5.77
N ALA A 388 28.37 -1.74 6.06
CA ALA A 388 29.07 -0.85 5.15
C ALA A 388 29.53 -1.59 3.87
N GLN A 389 30.12 -2.78 4.02
CA GLN A 389 30.50 -3.63 2.89
C GLN A 389 29.30 -3.95 1.99
N VAL A 390 28.15 -4.29 2.57
CA VAL A 390 26.92 -4.52 1.79
C VAL A 390 26.42 -3.22 1.16
N ALA A 391 26.33 -2.12 1.90
CA ALA A 391 25.85 -0.82 1.40
C ALA A 391 26.69 -0.29 0.22
N GLN A 392 28.01 -0.39 0.31
CA GLN A 392 28.96 -0.01 -0.75
C GLN A 392 28.88 -0.92 -1.99
N SER A 393 28.32 -2.13 -1.86
CA SER A 393 28.09 -3.06 -2.99
C SER A 393 26.75 -2.86 -3.71
N LEU A 394 25.88 -1.97 -3.20
CA LEU A 394 24.56 -1.72 -3.81
C LEU A 394 24.70 -0.80 -5.03
N VAL A 395 24.24 -1.28 -6.18
CA VAL A 395 24.25 -0.49 -7.42
C VAL A 395 23.13 0.57 -7.34
N VAL A 396 23.54 1.84 -7.26
CA VAL A 396 22.66 3.02 -7.37
C VAL A 396 22.75 3.55 -8.80
N CYS A 397 21.66 3.46 -9.57
CA CYS A 397 21.65 3.94 -10.96
C CYS A 397 20.23 4.12 -11.52
N HIS A 398 20.13 4.42 -12.82
CA HIS A 398 18.90 4.47 -13.61
C HIS A 398 18.11 3.14 -13.49
N PRO A 399 16.79 3.15 -13.21
CA PRO A 399 16.05 1.95 -12.82
C PRO A 399 15.81 0.95 -13.98
N LEU A 400 16.14 1.36 -15.21
CA LEU A 400 16.05 0.51 -16.40
C LEU A 400 17.30 -0.38 -16.60
N ASP A 401 18.40 -0.10 -15.88
CA ASP A 401 19.48 -1.07 -15.70
C ASP A 401 19.00 -2.11 -14.67
N TYR A 402 18.87 -3.37 -15.10
CA TYR A 402 18.38 -4.46 -14.25
C TYR A 402 19.37 -4.87 -13.15
N ARG A 403 20.56 -4.25 -13.09
CA ARG A 403 21.49 -4.32 -11.95
C ARG A 403 21.11 -3.36 -10.82
N CYS A 404 20.30 -2.34 -11.11
CA CYS A 404 19.86 -1.32 -10.16
C CYS A 404 19.23 -1.94 -8.91
N PHE A 405 19.79 -1.64 -7.74
CA PHE A 405 19.20 -2.00 -6.45
C PHE A 405 18.22 -0.92 -5.97
N MET A 406 18.59 0.34 -6.16
CA MET A 406 17.79 1.52 -5.87
C MET A 406 18.15 2.65 -6.83
N SER A 407 17.19 3.53 -7.09
CA SER A 407 17.38 4.72 -7.90
C SER A 407 17.26 6.00 -7.06
N ALA A 408 16.97 7.13 -7.70
CA ALA A 408 16.84 8.43 -7.08
C ALA A 408 15.66 8.58 -6.09
N LEU A 409 15.70 9.66 -5.30
CA LEU A 409 14.59 10.18 -4.51
C LEU A 409 13.52 10.79 -5.42
N ALA A 410 12.24 10.72 -5.02
CA ALA A 410 11.10 11.03 -5.88
C ALA A 410 10.96 12.51 -6.31
N SER A 411 11.65 13.45 -5.67
CA SER A 411 11.55 14.88 -5.96
C SER A 411 12.74 15.68 -5.41
N GLN A 412 12.89 16.92 -5.87
CA GLN A 412 13.83 17.88 -5.29
C GLN A 412 13.56 18.12 -3.79
N ASP A 413 12.30 18.31 -3.38
CA ASP A 413 11.95 18.49 -1.95
C ASP A 413 12.42 17.32 -1.07
N ALA A 414 12.34 16.09 -1.60
CA ALA A 414 12.85 14.91 -0.92
C ALA A 414 14.39 14.90 -0.86
N TYR A 415 15.05 15.30 -1.94
CA TYR A 415 16.51 15.45 -2.01
C TYR A 415 17.03 16.53 -1.07
N ASP A 416 16.58 17.78 -1.20
CA ASP A 416 17.10 18.93 -0.45
C ASP A 416 16.87 18.74 1.05
N LYS A 417 15.76 18.09 1.44
CA LYS A 417 15.54 17.62 2.82
C LYS A 417 16.60 16.61 3.27
N VAL A 418 16.82 15.52 2.53
CA VAL A 418 17.79 14.47 2.90
C VAL A 418 19.21 15.02 2.91
N TYR A 419 19.59 15.82 1.92
CA TYR A 419 20.85 16.56 1.84
C TYR A 419 21.05 17.44 3.08
N GLY A 420 20.04 18.18 3.52
CA GLY A 420 20.10 18.98 4.74
C GLY A 420 20.35 18.17 6.03
N PHE A 421 19.87 16.93 6.13
CA PHE A 421 20.23 16.02 7.22
C PHE A 421 21.69 15.53 7.10
N LEU A 422 22.17 15.23 5.89
CA LEU A 422 23.55 14.81 5.65
C LEU A 422 24.54 15.95 5.97
N GLU A 423 24.23 17.19 5.62
CA GLU A 423 25.06 18.36 5.98
C GLU A 423 25.18 18.56 7.49
N ARG A 424 24.07 18.45 8.24
CA ARG A 424 24.13 18.57 9.70
C ARG A 424 24.90 17.42 10.34
N ALA A 425 24.63 16.18 9.90
CA ALA A 425 25.36 14.99 10.37
C ALA A 425 26.85 14.99 10.01
N CYS A 426 27.26 15.71 8.95
CA CYS A 426 28.67 15.91 8.60
C CYS A 426 29.37 16.97 9.48
N ARG A 427 28.61 17.87 10.11
CA ARG A 427 29.11 18.93 11.00
C ARG A 427 29.04 18.56 12.49
N ASP A 428 28.31 17.50 12.84
CA ASP A 428 28.21 16.96 14.20
C ASP A 428 29.38 16.01 14.50
N SER A 429 30.28 16.44 15.39
CA SER A 429 31.47 15.66 15.78
C SER A 429 31.18 14.46 16.67
N ALA A 430 29.96 14.32 17.19
CA ALA A 430 29.52 13.14 17.94
C ALA A 430 28.98 12.03 17.02
N VAL A 431 28.73 12.33 15.74
CA VAL A 431 28.19 11.40 14.74
C VAL A 431 29.31 10.80 13.88
N ARG A 432 29.41 9.48 13.84
CA ARG A 432 30.39 8.75 13.03
C ARG A 432 29.78 8.27 11.71
N LEU A 433 30.17 8.87 10.59
CA LEU A 433 29.92 8.30 9.26
C LEU A 433 30.64 6.93 9.14
N VAL A 434 29.93 5.92 8.65
CA VAL A 434 30.47 4.57 8.40
C VAL A 434 30.66 4.34 6.90
N CYS A 435 29.68 4.73 6.08
CA CYS A 435 29.75 4.71 4.62
C CYS A 435 28.69 5.62 3.98
N GLY A 436 28.85 5.93 2.70
CA GLY A 436 27.95 6.80 1.95
C GLY A 436 28.21 8.28 2.20
N GLY A 437 27.14 9.07 2.30
CA GLY A 437 27.18 10.51 2.54
C GLY A 437 27.30 11.36 1.26
N ARG A 438 27.51 10.75 0.10
CA ARG A 438 27.53 11.46 -1.19
C ARG A 438 26.14 11.57 -1.80
N THR A 439 25.95 12.64 -2.57
CA THR A 439 24.70 12.99 -3.24
C THR A 439 25.01 13.60 -4.60
N ASP A 440 24.17 13.30 -5.59
CA ASP A 440 24.19 13.95 -6.90
C ASP A 440 22.77 14.41 -7.26
N ARG A 441 22.67 15.60 -7.87
CA ARG A 441 21.42 16.15 -8.42
C ARG A 441 21.58 16.71 -9.84
N GLY A 442 22.67 16.42 -10.54
CA GLY A 442 22.94 16.93 -11.90
C GLY A 442 21.98 16.38 -12.96
N VAL A 443 21.69 15.07 -12.89
CA VAL A 443 20.75 14.38 -13.80
C VAL A 443 19.51 13.89 -13.05
N GLY A 444 19.67 13.20 -11.92
CA GLY A 444 18.58 12.71 -11.08
C GLY A 444 18.91 12.89 -9.61
N TYR A 445 17.91 12.73 -8.74
CA TYR A 445 18.03 13.01 -7.29
C TYR A 445 18.69 11.87 -6.50
N PHE A 446 19.95 11.54 -6.81
CA PHE A 446 20.66 10.38 -6.26
C PHE A 446 21.32 10.67 -4.90
N VAL A 447 21.20 9.70 -3.98
CA VAL A 447 21.85 9.71 -2.66
C VAL A 447 22.41 8.32 -2.40
N GLU A 448 23.68 8.20 -1.97
CA GLU A 448 24.28 6.92 -1.64
C GLU A 448 23.65 6.27 -0.38
N PRO A 449 23.58 4.92 -0.31
CA PRO A 449 23.33 4.17 0.92
C PRO A 449 24.22 4.60 2.08
N THR A 450 23.67 5.44 2.95
CA THR A 450 24.42 6.14 3.99
C THR A 450 24.16 5.52 5.36
N VAL A 451 25.23 5.22 6.09
CA VAL A 451 25.18 4.64 7.44
C VAL A 451 25.94 5.52 8.41
N TYR A 452 25.27 5.95 9.48
CA TYR A 452 25.86 6.68 10.59
C TYR A 452 25.76 5.87 11.88
N VAL A 453 26.80 5.89 12.72
CA VAL A 453 26.70 5.58 14.14
C VAL A 453 26.48 6.89 14.90
N VAL A 454 25.48 6.91 15.76
CA VAL A 454 25.10 8.07 16.60
C VAL A 454 25.37 7.75 18.07
N PRO A 455 25.58 8.77 18.93
CA PRO A 455 25.93 8.53 20.34
C PRO A 455 24.72 8.12 21.19
N GLU A 456 23.51 8.55 20.84
CA GLU A 456 22.30 8.39 21.66
C GLU A 456 21.03 8.15 20.83
N PRO A 457 19.99 7.51 21.39
CA PRO A 457 18.77 7.17 20.66
C PRO A 457 17.80 8.34 20.45
N THR A 458 18.07 9.48 21.10
CA THR A 458 17.34 10.76 21.02
C THR A 458 17.82 11.66 19.87
N HIS A 459 18.99 11.39 19.28
CA HIS A 459 19.60 12.15 18.19
C HIS A 459 18.66 12.36 16.99
N GLU A 460 18.79 13.48 16.24
CA GLU A 460 17.85 13.81 15.15
C GLU A 460 17.73 12.71 14.08
N LEU A 461 18.84 12.06 13.71
CA LEU A 461 18.84 10.92 12.77
C LEU A 461 18.11 9.67 13.32
N MET A 462 17.92 9.55 14.63
CA MET A 462 17.15 8.47 15.28
C MET A 462 15.68 8.83 15.46
N CYS A 463 15.34 10.12 15.57
CA CYS A 463 13.99 10.60 15.83
C CYS A 463 13.23 11.02 14.57
N GLU A 464 13.83 11.87 13.73
CA GLU A 464 13.16 12.51 12.59
C GLU A 464 13.00 11.59 11.39
N GLU A 465 11.86 11.65 10.70
CA GLU A 465 11.65 10.85 9.49
C GLU A 465 12.28 11.54 8.28
N LEU A 466 13.39 10.98 7.77
CA LEU A 466 14.04 11.48 6.55
C LEU A 466 13.24 11.13 5.28
N ARG A 467 12.87 9.85 5.11
CA ARG A 467 12.39 9.22 3.86
C ARG A 467 13.45 9.23 2.73
N GLY A 468 14.68 8.87 3.08
CA GLY A 468 15.78 8.64 2.15
C GLY A 468 16.68 7.48 2.59
N PRO A 469 17.75 7.16 1.84
CA PRO A 469 18.60 5.98 2.04
C PRO A 469 19.64 6.22 3.16
N VAL A 470 19.19 6.72 4.30
CA VAL A 470 20.03 7.12 5.44
C VAL A 470 19.62 6.34 6.68
N LEU A 471 20.58 5.63 7.26
CA LEU A 471 20.38 4.68 8.34
C LEU A 471 21.22 5.07 9.56
N ALA A 472 20.56 5.41 10.66
CA ALA A 472 21.22 5.64 11.95
C ALA A 472 21.39 4.34 12.73
N VAL A 473 22.50 4.19 13.44
CA VAL A 473 22.82 3.03 14.28
C VAL A 473 23.24 3.52 15.66
N CYS A 474 22.56 3.05 16.69
CA CYS A 474 22.84 3.35 18.10
C CYS A 474 23.28 2.07 18.80
N GLY A 475 24.36 2.15 19.59
CA GLY A 475 24.73 1.09 20.52
C GLY A 475 23.72 0.97 21.66
N PHE A 476 23.65 -0.19 22.30
CA PHE A 476 23.08 -0.36 23.64
C PHE A 476 23.86 -1.44 24.42
N PRO A 477 23.98 -1.34 25.76
CA PRO A 477 24.70 -2.34 26.55
C PRO A 477 24.00 -3.70 26.43
N ASP A 478 24.76 -4.77 26.22
CA ASP A 478 24.24 -6.09 25.84
C ASP A 478 23.16 -6.67 26.77
N ASP A 479 23.30 -6.45 28.09
CA ASP A 479 22.38 -6.91 29.12
C ASP A 479 21.38 -5.84 29.60
N ASP A 480 21.54 -4.58 29.18
CA ASP A 480 20.64 -3.49 29.57
C ASP A 480 19.37 -3.46 28.70
N ARG A 481 18.39 -4.23 29.17
CA ARG A 481 17.04 -4.22 28.60
C ARG A 481 16.33 -2.88 28.76
N GLU A 482 16.56 -2.13 29.83
CA GLU A 482 15.77 -0.92 30.12
C GLU A 482 16.22 0.26 29.26
N ALA A 483 17.53 0.41 29.02
CA ALA A 483 18.06 1.29 27.98
C ALA A 483 17.47 0.94 26.60
N LEU A 484 17.36 -0.34 26.24
CA LEU A 484 16.73 -0.76 24.97
C LEU A 484 15.22 -0.45 24.91
N VAL A 485 14.47 -0.62 26.02
CA VAL A 485 13.05 -0.20 26.11
C VAL A 485 12.94 1.29 25.80
N TRP A 486 13.72 2.09 26.52
CA TRP A 486 13.72 3.54 26.47
C TRP A 486 14.16 4.05 25.09
N ALA A 487 15.24 3.50 24.53
CA ALA A 487 15.77 3.86 23.22
C ALA A 487 14.77 3.61 22.07
N VAL A 488 14.08 2.46 22.07
CA VAL A 488 13.03 2.21 21.07
C VAL A 488 11.83 3.15 21.28
N ALA A 489 11.54 3.54 22.52
CA ALA A 489 10.40 4.38 22.87
C ALA A 489 10.55 5.88 22.50
N GLN A 490 11.77 6.40 22.31
CA GLN A 490 12.01 7.84 22.03
C GLN A 490 11.21 8.37 20.82
N THR A 491 10.98 7.54 19.80
CA THR A 491 10.11 7.93 18.69
C THR A 491 8.63 7.75 19.03
N GLN A 492 7.87 8.83 18.86
CA GLN A 492 6.40 8.78 18.88
C GLN A 492 5.84 7.85 17.78
N TYR A 493 6.56 7.67 16.67
CA TYR A 493 6.06 7.04 15.45
C TYR A 493 6.92 5.86 14.97
N ALA A 494 6.37 4.64 14.99
CA ALA A 494 6.90 3.47 14.28
C ALA A 494 5.73 2.60 13.79
N ILE A 495 5.79 2.13 12.55
CA ILE A 495 4.76 1.28 11.91
C ILE A 495 5.22 -0.19 11.94
N THR A 496 6.51 -0.41 11.71
CA THR A 496 7.16 -1.71 11.77
C THR A 496 8.40 -1.67 12.67
N GLY A 497 8.84 -2.85 13.06
CA GLY A 497 10.18 -3.06 13.58
C GLY A 497 10.51 -4.55 13.66
N SER A 498 11.80 -4.88 13.62
CA SER A 498 12.28 -6.27 13.57
C SER A 498 13.28 -6.54 14.69
N ILE A 499 13.26 -7.74 15.25
CA ILE A 499 14.24 -8.16 16.27
C ILE A 499 14.96 -9.42 15.79
N PHE A 500 16.29 -9.33 15.71
CA PHE A 500 17.20 -10.40 15.30
C PHE A 500 17.89 -11.01 16.53
N ALA A 501 17.53 -12.25 16.86
CA ALA A 501 18.11 -13.04 17.94
C ALA A 501 17.98 -14.53 17.63
N ARG A 502 18.85 -15.38 18.19
CA ARG A 502 18.79 -16.84 17.99
C ARG A 502 17.75 -17.54 18.87
N SER A 503 17.58 -17.11 20.11
CA SER A 503 16.70 -17.80 21.08
C SER A 503 15.32 -17.14 21.18
N SER A 504 14.31 -17.94 21.49
CA SER A 504 12.96 -17.48 21.79
C SER A 504 12.91 -16.59 23.03
N GLY A 505 13.76 -16.86 24.04
CA GLY A 505 13.91 -16.06 25.26
C GLY A 505 14.46 -14.66 24.99
N CYS A 506 15.62 -14.57 24.32
CA CYS A 506 16.22 -13.29 23.91
C CYS A 506 15.26 -12.44 23.08
N ALA A 507 14.58 -13.05 22.09
CA ALA A 507 13.53 -12.38 21.34
C ALA A 507 12.32 -11.98 22.22
N GLY A 508 12.00 -12.76 23.26
CA GLY A 508 10.95 -12.46 24.23
C GLY A 508 11.29 -11.27 25.14
N HIS A 509 12.53 -11.15 25.59
CA HIS A 509 12.99 -10.04 26.43
C HIS A 509 12.90 -8.71 25.67
N ALA A 510 13.34 -8.69 24.41
CA ALA A 510 13.22 -7.51 23.55
C ALA A 510 11.78 -7.25 23.06
N LEU A 511 10.95 -8.28 22.83
CA LEU A 511 9.50 -8.09 22.57
C LEU A 511 8.73 -7.59 23.79
N GLY A 512 9.16 -7.96 25.00
CA GLY A 512 8.63 -7.44 26.26
C GLY A 512 9.10 -6.01 26.57
N ALA A 513 10.08 -5.50 25.82
CA ALA A 513 10.46 -4.09 25.83
C ALA A 513 9.62 -3.28 24.82
N VAL A 514 9.55 -3.76 23.57
CA VAL A 514 8.77 -3.07 22.54
C VAL A 514 7.28 -3.44 22.64
N GLY A 515 6.53 -2.61 23.37
CA GLY A 515 5.09 -2.76 23.60
C GLY A 515 4.31 -3.28 22.39
N GLY A 516 3.64 -4.42 22.57
CA GLY A 516 3.33 -5.44 21.54
C GLY A 516 2.38 -5.11 20.39
N GLY A 517 2.29 -3.85 19.96
CA GLY A 517 1.76 -3.46 18.65
C GLY A 517 2.83 -3.04 17.63
N ARG A 518 4.09 -2.80 18.07
CA ARG A 518 5.13 -2.15 17.24
C ARG A 518 6.23 -3.06 16.66
N ALA A 519 6.22 -4.37 16.92
CA ALA A 519 7.34 -5.26 16.56
C ALA A 519 6.93 -6.60 15.91
N ALA A 520 7.67 -7.01 14.89
CA ALA A 520 7.57 -8.31 14.22
C ALA A 520 8.74 -9.23 14.62
N ARG A 521 8.43 -10.50 14.89
CA ARG A 521 9.42 -11.50 15.35
C ARG A 521 10.02 -12.27 14.17
N VAL A 522 11.33 -12.13 13.95
CA VAL A 522 12.08 -12.93 12.96
C VAL A 522 12.91 -13.97 13.70
N LEU A 523 12.46 -15.24 13.67
CA LEU A 523 13.19 -16.37 14.25
C LEU A 523 13.95 -17.12 13.15
N GLY A 524 15.27 -17.02 13.16
CA GLY A 524 16.13 -17.75 12.22
C GLY A 524 16.39 -19.19 12.68
N ARG A 525 15.67 -20.16 12.12
CA ARG A 525 16.10 -21.58 12.08
C ARG A 525 16.66 -21.89 10.68
N ALA A 526 17.85 -22.48 10.63
CA ALA A 526 18.42 -23.00 9.38
C ALA A 526 17.69 -24.27 8.95
N LEU A 527 17.51 -24.45 7.64
CA LEU A 527 16.95 -25.65 7.00
C LEU A 527 17.76 -25.99 5.74
N PRO A 528 17.84 -27.26 5.32
CA PRO A 528 18.64 -27.69 4.18
C PRO A 528 18.14 -27.14 2.83
N GLN A 529 19.06 -26.99 1.86
CA GLN A 529 18.95 -26.11 0.69
C GLN A 529 17.81 -26.38 -0.32
N ARG A 530 17.04 -27.48 -0.21
CA ARG A 530 16.01 -27.87 -1.21
C ARG A 530 14.61 -27.25 -0.99
N ALA A 531 14.47 -26.21 -0.16
CA ALA A 531 13.16 -25.67 0.26
C ALA A 531 12.90 -24.18 -0.04
N LEU A 532 13.76 -23.51 -0.82
CA LEU A 532 13.80 -22.03 -0.94
C LEU A 532 12.68 -21.35 -1.77
N LEU A 533 11.71 -22.09 -2.31
CA LEU A 533 10.64 -21.53 -3.15
C LEU A 533 9.30 -21.36 -2.41
N ARG A 534 9.05 -20.16 -1.86
CA ARG A 534 7.73 -19.50 -1.65
C ARG A 534 7.88 -18.07 -1.10
N GLY A 535 6.93 -17.20 -1.45
CA GLY A 535 6.86 -15.79 -1.05
C GLY A 535 6.26 -15.53 0.35
N HIS A 536 6.03 -14.24 0.65
CA HIS A 536 5.69 -13.73 1.99
C HIS A 536 4.23 -13.94 2.43
N ALA A 537 4.02 -13.85 3.75
CA ALA A 537 2.77 -13.37 4.36
C ALA A 537 3.10 -12.68 5.70
N ARG A 538 2.91 -11.35 5.80
CA ARG A 538 2.96 -10.56 7.05
C ARG A 538 2.48 -9.10 6.80
N PRO A 539 1.56 -8.53 7.61
CA PRO A 539 1.09 -7.16 7.42
C PRO A 539 1.89 -6.09 8.21
N ALA A 540 1.59 -4.81 7.94
CA ALA A 540 2.09 -3.65 8.70
C ALA A 540 1.37 -3.47 10.06
N GLY A 541 2.05 -2.84 11.04
CA GLY A 541 1.53 -2.64 12.40
C GLY A 541 0.63 -1.41 12.56
N ARG A 542 -0.04 -1.30 13.73
CA ARG A 542 -0.84 -0.13 14.13
C ARG A 542 -0.42 0.38 15.52
N ARG A 543 -0.53 1.70 15.72
CA ARG A 543 -0.25 2.39 16.99
C ARG A 543 -1.24 1.97 18.10
N ARG A 544 -0.88 2.26 19.36
CA ARG A 544 -1.84 2.42 20.48
C ARG A 544 -1.66 3.81 21.07
N HIS A 545 -2.76 4.56 21.19
CA HIS A 545 -2.94 5.56 22.24
C HIS A 545 -4.00 5.04 23.22
N ALA A 546 -3.96 5.52 24.47
CA ALA A 546 -4.80 4.99 25.53
C ALA A 546 -6.12 5.76 25.64
N GLN A 547 -7.24 5.08 25.40
CA GLN A 547 -8.48 5.41 26.12
C GLN A 547 -8.41 4.81 27.52
N VAL A 548 -8.70 5.61 28.54
CA VAL A 548 -8.79 5.13 29.92
C VAL A 548 -10.09 4.33 30.09
N ARG A 549 -9.97 3.01 30.26
CA ARG A 549 -11.05 2.16 30.79
C ARG A 549 -10.54 1.33 31.96
N ARG A 550 -11.12 1.56 33.16
CA ARG A 550 -10.95 0.69 34.32
C ARG A 550 -11.40 -0.73 33.97
N ARG A 551 -10.57 -1.74 34.22
CA ARG A 551 -10.90 -3.16 34.00
C ARG A 551 -11.86 -3.70 35.07
N ARG A 552 -13.01 -4.23 34.67
CA ARG A 552 -13.66 -5.42 35.28
C ARG A 552 -14.54 -6.14 34.24
N GLY A 553 -14.47 -7.47 34.20
CA GLY A 553 -15.53 -8.33 33.63
C GLY A 553 -15.48 -8.65 32.12
N GLN A 554 -15.90 -9.88 31.82
CA GLN A 554 -16.16 -10.52 30.51
C GLN A 554 -16.98 -9.68 29.52
N GLY A 555 -17.02 -9.98 28.21
CA GLY A 555 -16.37 -11.04 27.41
C GLY A 555 -16.97 -11.09 26.00
N GLY A 556 -16.17 -11.45 24.98
CA GLY A 556 -16.55 -11.29 23.57
C GLY A 556 -16.21 -9.90 23.02
N VAL A 557 -15.66 -9.84 21.81
CA VAL A 557 -15.21 -8.58 21.17
C VAL A 557 -16.16 -8.24 20.02
N HIS A 558 -17.34 -7.72 20.37
CA HIS A 558 -18.16 -6.99 19.40
C HIS A 558 -17.50 -5.63 19.16
N VAL A 559 -16.97 -5.44 17.96
CA VAL A 559 -16.56 -4.15 17.42
C VAL A 559 -17.34 -3.95 16.14
N VAL A 560 -18.31 -3.04 16.18
CA VAL A 560 -19.12 -2.66 15.01
C VAL A 560 -18.18 -2.07 13.94
N PRO A 561 -18.31 -2.44 12.65
CA PRO A 561 -17.36 -2.00 11.63
C PRO A 561 -17.41 -0.49 11.37
N ALA A 562 -16.25 0.15 11.23
CA ALA A 562 -16.17 1.53 10.74
C ALA A 562 -16.42 1.68 9.23
N ALA A 563 -16.81 0.62 8.51
CA ALA A 563 -17.51 0.73 7.22
C ALA A 563 -19.03 0.94 7.37
N VAL A 564 -19.62 0.40 8.43
CA VAL A 564 -21.05 0.00 8.44
C VAL A 564 -21.88 0.88 9.39
N ARG A 565 -23.18 0.95 9.15
CA ARG A 565 -24.21 1.34 10.12
C ARG A 565 -24.98 0.07 10.51
N ASP A 566 -24.94 -0.28 11.79
CA ASP A 566 -25.61 -1.46 12.34
C ASP A 566 -26.71 -1.02 13.32
N GLY A 567 -27.82 -1.76 13.40
CA GLY A 567 -29.12 -1.23 13.83
C GLY A 567 -29.87 -2.07 14.86
N ALA A 568 -29.37 -2.13 16.10
CA ALA A 568 -30.02 -2.86 17.19
C ALA A 568 -29.90 -2.17 18.57
N LEU A 569 -30.94 -2.35 19.40
CA LEU A 569 -30.99 -1.98 20.82
C LEU A 569 -30.84 -3.23 21.71
N HIS A 570 -30.22 -3.10 22.89
CA HIS A 570 -29.92 -4.25 23.76
C HIS A 570 -30.10 -3.97 25.28
N PRO A 571 -30.85 -4.84 26.00
CA PRO A 571 -30.71 -5.07 27.45
C PRO A 571 -29.62 -6.14 27.76
N ARG A 572 -29.41 -6.49 29.04
CA ARG A 572 -28.19 -7.20 29.53
C ARG A 572 -28.44 -8.59 30.14
N GLY A 573 -27.44 -9.47 30.02
CA GLY A 573 -27.28 -10.74 30.75
C GLY A 573 -25.79 -11.11 30.91
N ALA A 574 -25.41 -12.05 31.79
CA ALA A 574 -24.00 -12.31 32.14
C ALA A 574 -23.64 -13.79 32.44
N ALA A 575 -22.42 -14.22 32.07
CA ALA A 575 -21.91 -15.59 32.30
C ALA A 575 -20.35 -15.67 32.38
N ARG A 576 -19.79 -16.85 32.71
CA ARG A 576 -18.36 -17.14 33.04
C ARG A 576 -17.89 -18.44 32.33
N VAL A 577 -16.64 -18.94 32.32
CA VAL A 577 -15.35 -18.62 33.01
C VAL A 577 -14.12 -19.20 32.23
N HIS A 578 -12.89 -18.83 32.62
CA HIS A 578 -11.58 -19.50 32.33
C HIS A 578 -11.01 -19.53 30.88
N GLY A 579 -9.72 -19.93 30.80
CA GLY A 579 -8.92 -20.14 29.58
C GLY A 579 -7.58 -20.84 29.90
N ARG A 580 -6.88 -21.39 28.89
CA ARG A 580 -5.58 -22.10 29.02
C ARG A 580 -4.66 -21.85 27.81
N HIS A 581 -3.35 -22.04 27.99
CA HIS A 581 -2.33 -22.06 26.93
C HIS A 581 -1.96 -23.52 26.55
N VAL A 582 -1.37 -23.71 25.36
CA VAL A 582 -0.80 -24.99 24.88
C VAL A 582 0.57 -24.73 24.23
N LEU A 583 1.50 -25.68 24.34
CA LEU A 583 2.90 -25.58 23.94
C LEU A 583 3.39 -26.97 23.48
N VAL A 584 4.12 -27.09 22.37
CA VAL A 584 4.55 -28.38 21.78
C VAL A 584 6.00 -28.32 21.26
N HIS A 585 6.75 -29.42 21.40
CA HIS A 585 8.15 -29.58 20.98
C HIS A 585 8.33 -30.75 19.98
N GLY A 586 9.48 -30.80 19.29
CA GLY A 586 9.91 -31.91 18.42
C GLY A 586 11.43 -31.93 18.21
N ARG A 587 12.02 -33.12 17.97
CA ARG A 587 13.48 -33.40 18.01
C ARG A 587 14.14 -33.61 16.62
N ASP A 588 15.43 -33.28 16.59
CA ASP A 588 16.62 -33.86 15.92
C ASP A 588 16.55 -34.68 14.61
N ALA A 589 17.49 -34.35 13.69
CA ALA A 589 18.20 -35.24 12.75
C ALA A 589 19.47 -34.51 12.20
N ALA A 590 20.49 -35.20 11.68
CA ALA A 590 21.82 -34.60 11.44
C ALA A 590 22.67 -35.17 10.27
N ARG A 591 23.75 -34.43 9.93
CA ARG A 591 24.94 -34.73 9.08
C ARG A 591 24.80 -34.68 7.54
N GLY A 592 25.89 -34.26 6.87
CA GLY A 592 26.09 -34.24 5.41
C GLY A 592 26.92 -33.02 4.92
N ARG A 593 27.97 -33.24 4.10
CA ARG A 593 28.82 -32.18 3.47
C ARG A 593 28.70 -32.22 1.93
N ALA A 594 28.72 -31.06 1.26
CA ALA A 594 29.02 -30.90 -0.17
C ALA A 594 29.44 -29.45 -0.49
N GLN A 595 29.94 -29.19 -1.71
CA GLN A 595 30.62 -27.94 -2.13
C GLN A 595 29.70 -26.77 -2.53
N VAL A 596 30.34 -25.63 -2.82
CA VAL A 596 29.74 -24.30 -3.05
C VAL A 596 29.29 -24.09 -4.49
N THR A 597 28.16 -23.40 -4.67
CA THR A 597 27.87 -22.60 -5.88
C THR A 597 27.01 -21.39 -5.47
N LEU A 598 27.42 -20.18 -5.85
CA LEU A 598 26.78 -18.92 -5.41
C LEU A 598 25.64 -18.50 -6.35
N GLY A 599 24.45 -19.09 -6.16
CA GLY A 599 23.22 -18.63 -6.80
C GLY A 599 22.52 -17.51 -6.02
N HIS A 600 22.20 -16.40 -6.68
CA HIS A 600 21.32 -15.36 -6.12
C HIS A 600 19.88 -15.92 -5.94
N SER A 601 19.29 -15.80 -4.74
CA SER A 601 17.87 -16.13 -4.52
C SER A 601 17.28 -15.42 -3.29
N LEU A 602 15.95 -15.25 -3.27
CA LEU A 602 15.20 -14.58 -2.21
C LEU A 602 14.63 -15.57 -1.19
N CYS A 603 14.66 -15.20 0.09
CA CYS A 603 13.81 -15.79 1.14
C CYS A 603 13.72 -14.82 2.35
N CYS A 604 12.79 -14.93 3.30
CA CYS A 604 12.12 -16.14 3.79
C CYS A 604 10.58 -16.07 3.85
N SER A 605 9.98 -17.26 3.84
CA SER A 605 8.55 -17.53 4.07
C SER A 605 8.35 -18.37 5.35
N VAL A 606 7.10 -18.54 5.78
CA VAL A 606 6.70 -19.45 6.87
C VAL A 606 5.54 -20.33 6.39
N LYS A 607 5.71 -21.66 6.43
CA LYS A 607 4.62 -22.62 6.19
C LYS A 607 3.87 -22.94 7.50
N SER A 608 2.60 -22.58 7.60
CA SER A 608 1.57 -23.35 8.34
C SER A 608 0.17 -22.95 7.84
N HIS A 609 -0.87 -23.72 8.19
CA HIS A 609 -2.27 -23.38 7.88
C HIS A 609 -2.77 -22.09 8.56
N GLU A 610 -2.01 -21.50 9.49
CA GLU A 610 -2.43 -20.34 10.29
C GLU A 610 -2.25 -18.99 9.55
N GLY A 611 -1.57 -18.99 8.41
CA GLY A 611 -1.44 -17.81 7.54
C GLY A 611 -2.80 -17.22 7.17
N ASN A 612 -3.76 -18.06 6.76
CA ASN A 612 -5.11 -17.64 6.40
C ASN A 612 -5.86 -17.01 7.59
N LYS A 613 -5.70 -17.55 8.81
CA LYS A 613 -6.30 -16.97 10.03
C LYS A 613 -5.71 -15.59 10.36
N THR A 614 -4.41 -15.41 10.11
CA THR A 614 -3.72 -14.14 10.36
C THR A 614 -4.14 -13.06 9.35
N LEU A 615 -4.30 -13.42 8.07
CA LEU A 615 -4.87 -12.55 7.05
C LEU A 615 -6.34 -12.21 7.35
N ALA A 616 -7.19 -13.20 7.63
CA ALA A 616 -8.60 -12.97 7.96
C ALA A 616 -8.79 -12.06 9.18
N THR A 617 -7.98 -12.23 10.23
CA THR A 617 -8.01 -11.41 11.46
C THR A 617 -7.50 -9.97 11.23
N MET A 618 -6.94 -9.65 10.06
CA MET A 618 -6.44 -8.30 9.77
C MET A 618 -7.09 -7.64 8.55
N PHE A 619 -7.55 -8.38 7.54
CA PHE A 619 -8.49 -7.85 6.54
C PHE A 619 -9.80 -7.46 7.21
N SER A 620 -10.33 -8.26 8.15
CA SER A 620 -11.44 -7.81 9.00
C SER A 620 -11.12 -6.50 9.71
N LYS A 621 -9.92 -6.32 10.28
CA LYS A 621 -9.51 -5.04 10.92
C LYS A 621 -9.17 -3.91 9.94
N TYR A 622 -9.17 -4.19 8.64
CA TYR A 622 -9.11 -3.18 7.57
C TYR A 622 -10.53 -2.79 7.10
N PHE A 623 -11.45 -3.76 6.97
CA PHE A 623 -12.91 -3.61 6.72
C PHE A 623 -13.75 -3.22 7.95
N ILE A 624 -13.12 -3.12 9.12
CA ILE A 624 -13.66 -2.57 10.38
C ILE A 624 -13.06 -1.17 10.62
N ALA A 625 -12.31 -0.63 9.66
CA ALA A 625 -11.58 0.64 9.78
C ALA A 625 -11.89 1.56 8.60
N ILE A 626 -11.70 1.05 7.38
CA ILE A 626 -12.72 1.18 6.30
C ILE A 626 -14.18 0.62 6.73
#